data_AF-E9GSX4-F1
#
_entry.id   AF-E9GSX4-F1
#
_cell.length_a   1.000
_cell.length_b   1.000
_cell.length_c   1.000
_cell.angle_alpha   90.00
_cell.angle_beta   90.00
_cell.angle_gamma   90.00
#
_symmetry.space_group_name_H-M   'P 1'
#
loop_
_entity.id
_entity.type
_entity.pdbx_description
1 polymer ?
#
loop_
_entity_poly.entity_id
_entity_poly.type
_entity_poly.pdbx_seq_one_letter_code
_entity_poly.pdbx_strand_id
1 'polypeptide(L)'
;MLQNVDEFSESSSTFTRKLYFDPKSDEPKGDGYWITDEELRDKLSNLVDVSENIDEVRYYSNPLYPWQVMDALMYHLFVIFQKIEDTYWSIERWPTRFTMQRAKNKGILLTECERNPRPANWFTPVKVHQSANAKRMPLSAVMDFIWKKDKLNDSYDSLSNNSKSFARSVYNQFQDSCQVKLNIYICYLTV
;
A
#
# COMPACT_ATOMS: atom_id res chain seq x y z
N MET A 1 -2.85 -34.70 -37.83
CA MET A 1 -2.36 -34.48 -36.46
C MET A 1 -1.72 -33.10 -36.40
N LEU A 2 -2.49 -32.10 -35.98
CA LEU A 2 -1.98 -30.78 -35.62
C LEU A 2 -2.38 -30.59 -34.16
N GLN A 3 -1.37 -30.41 -33.32
CA GLN A 3 -1.52 -30.31 -31.88
C GLN A 3 -2.23 -29.00 -31.52
N ASN A 4 -3.26 -29.12 -30.68
CA ASN A 4 -3.93 -28.01 -30.03
C ASN A 4 -2.90 -27.24 -29.20
N VAL A 5 -2.73 -25.96 -29.53
CA VAL A 5 -2.10 -25.00 -28.64
C VAL A 5 -3.21 -24.57 -27.69
N ASP A 6 -3.19 -25.11 -26.47
CA ASP A 6 -4.09 -24.66 -25.42
C ASP A 6 -3.74 -23.19 -25.10
N GLU A 7 -4.58 -22.28 -25.60
CA GLU A 7 -4.66 -20.91 -25.11
C GLU A 7 -4.97 -20.98 -23.62
N PHE A 8 -3.96 -20.64 -22.81
CA PHE A 8 -4.12 -20.43 -21.38
C PHE A 8 -5.07 -19.23 -21.19
N SER A 9 -6.36 -19.52 -21.04
CA SER A 9 -7.35 -18.53 -20.65
C SER A 9 -7.03 -18.09 -19.22
N GLU A 10 -6.44 -16.92 -19.06
CA GLU A 10 -6.36 -16.23 -17.77
C GLU A 10 -7.78 -16.12 -17.22
N SER A 11 -8.05 -16.87 -16.16
CA SER A 11 -9.29 -16.75 -15.43
C SER A 11 -9.36 -15.32 -14.87
N SER A 12 -10.30 -14.53 -15.38
CA SER A 12 -10.63 -13.24 -14.79
C SER A 12 -11.09 -13.48 -13.36
N SER A 13 -10.19 -13.38 -12.39
CA SER A 13 -10.55 -13.51 -10.99
C SER A 13 -11.51 -12.36 -10.68
N THR A 14 -12.78 -12.66 -10.47
CA THR A 14 -13.80 -11.68 -10.15
C THR A 14 -13.36 -10.91 -8.91
N PHE A 15 -13.01 -9.64 -9.08
CA PHE A 15 -12.54 -8.80 -7.98
C PHE A 15 -13.65 -8.68 -6.94
N THR A 16 -13.50 -9.39 -5.82
CA THR A 16 -14.37 -9.19 -4.66
C THR A 16 -13.81 -7.99 -3.94
N ARG A 17 -14.46 -6.83 -4.04
CA ARG A 17 -14.07 -5.58 -3.37
C ARG A 17 -14.13 -5.71 -1.83
N LYS A 18 -13.24 -6.54 -1.29
CA LYS A 18 -13.13 -6.87 0.13
C LYS A 18 -11.95 -6.09 0.68
N LEU A 19 -12.16 -5.48 1.84
CA LEU A 19 -11.09 -4.90 2.65
C LEU A 19 -10.75 -5.89 3.76
N TYR A 20 -9.49 -6.28 3.85
CA TYR A 20 -8.94 -6.78 5.10
C TYR A 20 -8.58 -5.60 5.99
N PHE A 21 -9.12 -5.56 7.19
CA PHE A 21 -8.81 -4.53 8.18
C PHE A 21 -8.28 -5.18 9.46
N ASP A 22 -7.12 -4.71 9.92
CA ASP A 22 -6.54 -5.12 11.20
C ASP A 22 -6.12 -3.89 12.01
N PRO A 23 -6.86 -3.54 13.08
CA PRO A 23 -6.55 -2.36 13.88
C PRO A 23 -5.32 -2.53 14.80
N LYS A 24 -4.80 -3.74 14.95
CA LYS A 24 -3.82 -4.11 15.98
C LYS A 24 -2.89 -5.22 15.48
N SER A 25 -2.30 -5.01 14.31
CA SER A 25 -1.50 -6.03 13.63
C SER A 25 -0.24 -6.46 14.40
N ASP A 26 0.20 -5.67 15.38
CA ASP A 26 1.30 -5.96 16.28
C ASP A 26 0.89 -6.64 17.61
N GLU A 27 -0.40 -6.84 17.86
CA GLU A 27 -0.87 -7.66 18.99
C GLU A 27 -0.84 -9.16 18.62
N PRO A 28 -0.48 -10.07 19.54
CA PRO A 28 -0.38 -11.50 19.23
C PRO A 28 -1.73 -12.19 18.98
N LYS A 29 -2.84 -11.59 19.42
CA LYS A 29 -4.19 -12.07 19.12
C LYS A 29 -4.74 -11.33 17.91
N GLY A 30 -5.29 -12.09 16.98
CA GLY A 30 -5.85 -11.57 15.74
C GLY A 30 -7.17 -10.83 15.95
N ASP A 31 -7.17 -9.53 15.67
CA ASP A 31 -8.38 -8.70 15.56
C ASP A 31 -8.68 -8.33 14.09
N GLY A 32 -8.01 -9.00 13.13
CA GLY A 32 -8.18 -8.76 11.70
C GLY A 32 -9.46 -9.40 11.15
N TYR A 33 -10.21 -8.66 10.34
CA TYR A 33 -11.44 -9.15 9.73
C TYR A 33 -11.66 -8.60 8.32
N TRP A 34 -12.54 -9.27 7.58
CA TRP A 34 -12.95 -8.89 6.24
C TRP A 34 -14.18 -8.01 6.27
N ILE A 35 -14.17 -6.93 5.51
CA ILE A 35 -15.30 -6.03 5.30
C ILE A 35 -15.71 -6.12 3.83
N THR A 36 -17.01 -6.30 3.59
CA THR A 36 -17.60 -6.29 2.25
C THR A 36 -17.86 -4.87 1.78
N ASP A 37 -18.06 -4.67 0.47
CA ASP A 37 -18.40 -3.37 -0.13
C ASP A 37 -19.48 -2.58 0.60
N GLU A 38 -20.61 -3.24 0.87
CA GLU A 38 -21.81 -2.60 1.39
C GLU A 38 -21.56 -2.02 2.77
N GLU A 39 -20.71 -2.68 3.57
CA GLU A 39 -20.36 -2.27 4.91
C GLU A 39 -19.10 -1.41 4.97
N LEU A 40 -18.33 -1.36 3.88
CA LEU A 40 -16.98 -0.79 3.85
C LEU A 40 -17.00 0.68 4.20
N ARG A 41 -17.90 1.45 3.58
CA ARG A 41 -17.99 2.90 3.79
C ARG A 41 -18.38 3.25 5.23
N ASP A 42 -19.39 2.56 5.76
CA ASP A 42 -19.95 2.83 7.08
C ASP A 42 -19.02 2.35 8.19
N LYS A 43 -18.32 1.22 8.00
CA LYS A 43 -17.31 0.76 8.94
C LYS A 43 -16.06 1.63 8.88
N LEU A 44 -15.55 2.00 7.70
CA LEU A 44 -14.32 2.78 7.58
C LEU A 44 -14.35 4.12 8.33
N SER A 45 -15.48 4.84 8.30
CA SER A 45 -15.62 6.10 9.06
C SER A 45 -15.56 5.89 10.58
N ASN A 46 -15.91 4.70 11.06
CA ASN A 46 -15.86 4.34 12.47
C ASN A 46 -14.54 3.66 12.89
N LEU A 47 -13.77 3.14 11.92
CA LEU A 47 -12.53 2.40 12.15
C LEU A 47 -11.29 3.29 12.13
N VAL A 48 -11.39 4.42 11.43
CA VAL A 48 -10.32 5.40 11.37
C VAL A 48 -10.66 6.50 12.36
N ASP A 49 -9.82 6.68 13.36
CA ASP A 49 -9.91 7.86 14.21
C ASP A 49 -9.68 9.10 13.34
N VAL A 50 -10.76 9.84 13.11
CA VAL A 50 -10.83 11.03 12.26
C VAL A 50 -10.08 12.22 12.86
N SER A 51 -9.69 12.15 14.13
CA SER A 51 -8.90 13.19 14.80
C SER A 51 -7.39 13.04 14.56
N GLU A 52 -6.95 11.86 14.11
CA GLU A 52 -5.55 11.52 13.96
C GLU A 52 -5.00 11.96 12.59
N ASN A 53 -4.20 13.05 12.59
CA ASN A 53 -3.52 13.55 11.40
C ASN A 53 -2.28 12.72 11.03
N ILE A 54 -2.06 12.58 9.72
CA ILE A 54 -0.86 11.98 9.15
C ILE A 54 0.28 12.99 9.20
N ASP A 55 1.47 12.53 9.62
CA ASP A 55 2.70 13.32 9.70
C ASP A 55 3.67 12.97 8.56
N GLU A 56 3.79 11.69 8.22
CA GLU A 56 4.68 11.21 7.16
C GLU A 56 3.99 10.18 6.26
N VAL A 57 4.36 10.17 4.99
CA VAL A 57 3.99 9.14 4.03
C VAL A 57 5.24 8.55 3.36
N ARG A 58 5.28 7.23 3.28
CA ARG A 58 6.35 6.47 2.62
C ARG A 58 5.74 5.35 1.78
N TYR A 59 6.38 4.99 0.67
CA TYR A 59 6.03 3.75 -0.02
C TYR A 59 7.23 2.83 -0.18
N TYR A 60 6.92 1.54 -0.09
CA TYR A 60 7.88 0.45 0.04
C TYR A 60 7.61 -0.62 -1.00
N SER A 61 8.64 -1.38 -1.39
CA SER A 61 8.51 -2.61 -2.16
C SER A 61 8.86 -3.85 -1.37
N ASN A 62 8.18 -4.95 -1.69
CA ASN A 62 8.59 -6.30 -1.33
C ASN A 62 8.45 -7.25 -2.53
N PRO A 63 9.19 -8.38 -2.54
CA PRO A 63 8.97 -9.44 -3.53
C PRO A 63 7.52 -9.95 -3.48
N LEU A 64 6.99 -10.43 -4.59
CA LEU A 64 5.72 -11.17 -4.62
C LEU A 64 5.88 -12.62 -4.14
N TYR A 65 7.04 -13.24 -4.39
CA TYR A 65 7.28 -14.65 -4.08
C TYR A 65 8.66 -14.87 -3.43
N PRO A 66 8.78 -15.87 -2.52
CA PRO A 66 10.04 -16.14 -1.82
C PRO A 66 11.21 -16.54 -2.74
N TRP A 67 10.91 -17.16 -3.88
CA TRP A 67 11.92 -17.63 -4.85
C TRP A 67 12.42 -16.53 -5.80
N GLN A 68 11.95 -15.29 -5.67
CA GLN A 68 12.44 -14.19 -6.50
C GLN A 68 13.85 -13.78 -6.08
N VAL A 69 14.82 -14.09 -6.95
CA VAL A 69 16.23 -13.78 -6.75
C VAL A 69 16.59 -12.36 -7.20
N MET A 70 15.83 -11.78 -8.14
CA MET A 70 15.99 -10.38 -8.59
C MET A 70 14.65 -9.65 -8.66
N ASP A 71 14.65 -8.42 -8.14
CA ASP A 71 13.46 -7.56 -7.91
C ASP A 71 13.08 -6.71 -9.15
N ALA A 72 13.63 -7.02 -10.33
CA ALA A 72 13.73 -6.05 -11.42
C ALA A 72 12.40 -5.75 -12.13
N LEU A 73 11.38 -6.61 -12.02
CA LEU A 73 10.07 -6.36 -12.66
C LEU A 73 8.85 -6.69 -11.81
N MET A 74 8.90 -7.73 -10.97
CA MET A 74 7.72 -8.24 -10.26
C MET A 74 7.85 -8.01 -8.75
N TYR A 75 7.31 -6.88 -8.28
CA TYR A 75 7.30 -6.53 -6.86
C TYR A 75 5.98 -5.86 -6.49
N HIS A 76 5.59 -6.04 -5.24
CA HIS A 76 4.44 -5.38 -4.65
C HIS A 76 4.86 -4.01 -4.11
N LEU A 77 4.07 -2.96 -4.36
CA LEU A 77 4.22 -1.68 -3.67
C LEU A 77 3.09 -1.44 -2.65
N PHE A 78 3.47 -1.00 -1.46
CA PHE A 78 2.57 -0.64 -0.38
C PHE A 78 2.96 0.69 0.25
N VAL A 79 2.01 1.35 0.90
CA VAL A 79 2.20 2.66 1.54
C VAL A 79 2.12 2.51 3.05
N ILE A 80 3.04 3.14 3.76
CA ILE A 80 2.94 3.33 5.21
C ILE A 80 2.77 4.82 5.51
N PHE A 81 1.74 5.13 6.28
CA PHE A 81 1.55 6.42 6.92
C PHE A 81 2.03 6.37 8.36
N GLN A 82 2.74 7.40 8.80
CA GLN A 82 3.12 7.60 10.19
C GLN A 82 2.29 8.74 10.78
N LYS A 83 1.84 8.55 12.02
CA LYS A 83 1.12 9.54 12.82
C LYS A 83 2.02 10.15 13.90
N ILE A 84 1.61 11.29 14.43
CA ILE A 84 2.33 12.08 15.44
C ILE A 84 2.60 11.26 16.74
N GLU A 85 1.71 10.33 17.09
CA GLU A 85 1.84 9.48 18.29
C GLU A 85 2.47 8.10 17.99
N ASP A 86 3.40 8.03 17.02
CA ASP A 86 4.10 6.79 16.63
C ASP A 86 3.17 5.61 16.30
N THR A 87 1.98 5.91 15.79
CA THR A 87 1.09 4.91 15.20
C THR A 87 1.31 4.87 13.69
N TYR A 88 1.35 3.66 13.14
CA TYR A 88 1.59 3.42 11.73
C TYR A 88 0.39 2.75 11.09
N TRP A 89 0.15 3.09 9.82
CA TRP A 89 -0.89 2.49 9.00
C TRP A 89 -0.31 2.01 7.67
N SER A 90 -0.44 0.72 7.37
CA SER A 90 -0.15 0.17 6.04
C SER A 90 -1.42 0.13 5.21
N ILE A 91 -1.34 0.51 3.94
CA ILE A 91 -2.42 0.36 2.97
C ILE A 91 -1.86 -0.27 1.69
N GLU A 92 -2.50 -1.35 1.25
CA GLU A 92 -2.00 -2.23 0.19
C GLU A 92 -3.13 -2.61 -0.78
N ARG A 93 -2.78 -2.71 -2.07
CA ARG A 93 -3.70 -3.11 -3.13
C ARG A 93 -3.22 -4.42 -3.75
N TRP A 94 -3.93 -5.49 -3.45
CA TRP A 94 -3.73 -6.85 -3.96
C TRP A 94 -4.67 -7.16 -5.11
N PRO A 95 -4.48 -8.20 -5.95
CA PRO A 95 -5.33 -8.44 -7.11
C PRO A 95 -6.82 -8.47 -6.78
N THR A 96 -7.16 -9.17 -5.70
CA THR A 96 -8.53 -9.48 -5.32
C THR A 96 -9.05 -8.67 -4.13
N ARG A 97 -8.24 -7.77 -3.54
CA ARG A 97 -8.59 -7.11 -2.27
C ARG A 97 -7.75 -5.89 -1.94
N PHE A 98 -8.16 -5.19 -0.89
CA PHE A 98 -7.37 -4.18 -0.20
C PHE A 98 -7.01 -4.66 1.19
N THR A 99 -5.89 -4.17 1.70
CA THR A 99 -5.42 -4.46 3.04
C THR A 99 -5.13 -3.15 3.73
N MET A 100 -5.67 -2.97 4.93
CA MET A 100 -5.39 -1.84 5.80
C MET A 100 -5.05 -2.35 7.19
N GLN A 101 -3.87 -1.98 7.68
CA GLN A 101 -3.34 -2.47 8.96
C GLN A 101 -2.82 -1.32 9.80
N ARG A 102 -3.14 -1.32 11.09
CA ARG A 102 -2.57 -0.42 12.09
C ARG A 102 -1.61 -1.19 12.99
N ALA A 103 -0.50 -0.55 13.34
CA ALA A 103 0.45 -1.04 14.33
C ALA A 103 1.09 0.13 15.09
N LYS A 104 1.52 -0.09 16.32
CA LYS A 104 2.46 0.80 17.02
C LYS A 104 3.91 0.49 16.61
N ASN A 105 4.20 -0.75 16.22
CA ASN A 105 5.50 -1.13 15.67
C ASN A 105 5.51 -1.13 14.13
N LYS A 106 6.15 -0.14 13.51
CA LYS A 106 6.37 -0.09 12.05
C LYS A 106 7.02 -1.34 11.50
N GLY A 107 7.92 -1.97 12.28
CA GLY A 107 8.62 -3.19 11.90
C GLY A 107 7.66 -4.31 11.48
N ILE A 108 6.55 -4.48 12.20
CA ILE A 108 5.53 -5.47 11.88
C ILE A 108 4.90 -5.20 10.51
N LEU A 109 4.57 -3.94 10.19
CA LEU A 109 4.02 -3.58 8.88
C LEU A 109 5.04 -3.78 7.74
N LEU A 110 6.34 -3.69 8.04
CA LEU A 110 7.40 -3.98 7.08
C LEU A 110 7.62 -5.47 6.90
N THR A 111 7.52 -6.28 7.95
CA THR A 111 7.80 -7.72 7.88
C THR A 111 6.58 -8.57 7.59
N GLU A 112 5.36 -8.05 7.79
CA GLU A 112 4.12 -8.80 7.70
C GLU A 112 3.01 -8.06 6.95
N CYS A 113 2.16 -8.84 6.29
CA CYS A 113 0.90 -8.41 5.68
C CYS A 113 -0.16 -9.45 6.04
N GLU A 114 -1.31 -9.01 6.55
CA GLU A 114 -2.40 -9.86 7.05
C GLU A 114 -1.90 -10.88 8.09
N ARG A 115 -0.94 -10.48 8.94
CA ARG A 115 -0.25 -11.31 9.95
C ARG A 115 0.54 -12.48 9.36
N ASN A 116 0.81 -12.44 8.07
CA ASN A 116 1.68 -13.40 7.39
C ASN A 116 3.01 -12.73 7.06
N PRO A 117 4.15 -13.43 7.24
CA PRO A 117 5.44 -12.91 6.82
C PRO A 117 5.45 -12.54 5.34
N ARG A 118 5.99 -11.35 5.02
CA ARG A 118 6.30 -10.99 3.64
C ARG A 118 7.38 -11.93 3.10
N PRO A 119 7.40 -12.23 1.79
CA PRO A 119 8.40 -13.11 1.18
C PRO A 119 9.80 -12.47 1.04
N ALA A 120 10.08 -11.41 1.81
CA ALA A 120 11.36 -10.73 1.82
C ALA A 120 12.42 -11.60 2.51
N ASN A 121 13.65 -11.54 2.00
CA ASN A 121 14.80 -12.24 2.57
C ASN A 121 16.04 -11.35 2.49
N TRP A 122 17.19 -11.88 2.92
CA TRP A 122 18.45 -11.14 2.93
C TRP A 122 18.87 -10.59 1.55
N PHE A 123 18.56 -11.33 0.47
CA PHE A 123 18.90 -10.93 -0.90
C PHE A 123 17.87 -9.97 -1.50
N THR A 124 16.61 -10.10 -1.09
CA THR A 124 15.50 -9.26 -1.56
C THR A 124 14.73 -8.66 -0.38
N PRO A 125 15.34 -7.70 0.34
CA PRO A 125 14.72 -7.08 1.50
C PRO A 125 13.57 -6.16 1.08
N VAL A 126 12.75 -5.78 2.06
CA VAL A 126 11.80 -4.68 1.87
C VAL A 126 12.56 -3.38 1.64
N LYS A 127 12.22 -2.64 0.59
CA LYS A 127 12.93 -1.40 0.21
C LYS A 127 12.00 -0.22 0.33
N VAL A 128 12.45 0.83 1.00
CA VAL A 128 11.82 2.15 0.88
C VAL A 128 12.21 2.75 -0.46
N HIS A 129 11.24 3.34 -1.16
CA HIS A 129 11.50 4.02 -2.43
C HIS A 129 11.48 5.54 -2.27
N GLN A 130 10.46 6.07 -1.59
CA GLN A 130 10.33 7.49 -1.31
C GLN A 130 9.66 7.73 0.05
N SER A 131 9.97 8.88 0.62
CA SER A 131 9.42 9.40 1.89
C SER A 131 9.17 10.89 1.75
N ALA A 132 8.12 11.39 2.39
CA ALA A 132 7.86 12.82 2.49
C ALA A 132 7.05 13.11 3.75
N ASN A 133 7.18 14.34 4.25
CA ASN A 133 6.17 14.89 5.15
C ASN A 133 4.81 14.82 4.47
N ALA A 134 3.77 14.48 5.22
CA ALA A 134 2.43 14.44 4.70
C ALA A 134 1.76 15.82 4.77
N LYS A 135 0.84 16.08 3.85
CA LYS A 135 -0.18 17.12 4.04
C LYS A 135 -0.91 16.78 5.33
N ARG A 136 -1.01 17.76 6.25
CA ARG A 136 -1.66 17.60 7.55
C ARG A 136 -3.16 17.35 7.38
N MET A 137 -3.49 16.08 7.12
CA MET A 137 -4.83 15.60 6.82
C MET A 137 -5.11 14.35 7.66
N PRO A 138 -6.38 14.13 8.03
CA PRO A 138 -6.76 12.94 8.76
C PRO A 138 -6.63 11.71 7.87
N LEU A 139 -6.43 10.54 8.47
CA LEU A 139 -6.38 9.27 7.74
C LEU A 139 -7.68 8.97 6.98
N SER A 140 -8.83 9.50 7.43
CA SER A 140 -10.11 9.41 6.70
C SER A 140 -10.03 10.03 5.30
N ALA A 141 -9.19 11.03 5.09
CA ALA A 141 -8.95 11.61 3.76
C ALA A 141 -8.32 10.59 2.80
N VAL A 142 -7.50 9.66 3.30
CA VAL A 142 -6.92 8.56 2.50
C VAL A 142 -8.02 7.62 2.02
N MET A 143 -8.96 7.27 2.89
CA MET A 143 -10.08 6.40 2.54
C MET A 143 -11.01 7.07 1.53
N ASP A 144 -11.31 8.34 1.75
CA ASP A 144 -12.05 9.19 0.82
C ASP A 144 -11.39 9.23 -0.56
N PHE A 145 -10.07 9.34 -0.61
CA PHE A 145 -9.32 9.34 -1.86
C PHE A 145 -9.44 8.00 -2.60
N ILE A 146 -9.20 6.89 -1.89
CA ILE A 146 -9.29 5.53 -2.45
C ILE A 146 -10.68 5.31 -3.04
N TRP A 147 -11.72 5.74 -2.34
CA TRP A 147 -13.12 5.61 -2.76
C TRP A 147 -13.49 6.54 -3.92
N LYS A 148 -13.27 7.86 -3.80
CA LYS A 148 -13.70 8.86 -4.79
C LYS A 148 -13.00 8.70 -6.13
N LYS A 149 -11.76 8.18 -6.14
CA LYS A 149 -11.01 7.90 -7.36
C LYS A 149 -11.28 6.51 -7.93
N ASP A 150 -12.23 5.79 -7.35
CA ASP A 150 -12.59 4.42 -7.70
C ASP A 150 -11.37 3.50 -7.81
N LYS A 151 -10.37 3.72 -6.93
CA LYS A 151 -9.14 2.93 -6.92
C LYS A 151 -9.39 1.45 -6.66
N LEU A 152 -10.58 1.15 -6.11
CA LEU A 152 -11.05 -0.20 -5.93
C LEU A 152 -11.28 -0.90 -7.29
N ASN A 153 -11.87 -0.23 -8.28
CA ASN A 153 -12.19 -0.83 -9.58
C ASN A 153 -11.10 -0.69 -10.65
N ASP A 154 -9.98 -0.03 -10.34
CA ASP A 154 -8.83 0.05 -11.26
C ASP A 154 -8.39 -1.37 -11.68
N SER A 155 -8.26 -1.61 -12.99
CA SER A 155 -7.88 -2.90 -13.56
C SER A 155 -6.52 -3.36 -13.02
N TYR A 156 -6.44 -4.60 -12.55
CA TYR A 156 -5.23 -5.14 -11.92
C TYR A 156 -4.36 -5.91 -12.91
N ASP A 157 -3.33 -5.29 -13.46
CA ASP A 157 -2.27 -5.99 -14.22
C ASP A 157 -1.06 -6.24 -13.32
N SER A 158 -0.80 -7.51 -13.01
CA SER A 158 0.28 -7.99 -12.12
C SER A 158 1.68 -7.56 -12.56
N LEU A 159 1.89 -7.29 -13.85
CA LEU A 159 3.19 -6.96 -14.42
C LEU A 159 3.48 -5.44 -14.40
N SER A 160 2.49 -4.60 -14.70
CA SER A 160 2.75 -3.19 -14.99
C SER A 160 2.06 -2.15 -14.10
N ASN A 161 0.82 -2.37 -13.61
CA ASN A 161 -0.02 -1.18 -13.32
C ASN A 161 -1.03 -1.21 -12.15
N ASN A 162 -0.82 -1.99 -11.09
CA ASN A 162 -1.73 -1.96 -9.93
C ASN A 162 -1.17 -1.29 -8.66
N SER A 163 -0.79 -2.05 -7.63
CA SER A 163 -0.02 -1.70 -6.43
C SER A 163 1.02 -0.62 -6.69
N LYS A 164 1.76 -0.69 -7.80
CA LYS A 164 2.70 0.37 -8.20
C LYS A 164 2.02 1.71 -8.47
N SER A 165 1.01 1.72 -9.33
CA SER A 165 0.21 2.91 -9.65
C SER A 165 -0.57 3.41 -8.43
N PHE A 166 -1.19 2.50 -7.69
CA PHE A 166 -1.92 2.77 -6.46
C PHE A 166 -1.03 3.44 -5.41
N ALA A 167 0.08 2.81 -5.03
CA ALA A 167 0.97 3.32 -3.99
C ALA A 167 1.56 4.68 -4.36
N ARG A 168 1.99 4.86 -5.61
CA ARG A 168 2.44 6.16 -6.12
C ARG A 168 1.34 7.21 -6.11
N SER A 169 0.12 6.84 -6.50
CA SER A 169 -1.01 7.75 -6.52
C SER A 169 -1.38 8.22 -5.11
N VAL A 170 -1.36 7.32 -4.13
CA VAL A 170 -1.56 7.64 -2.71
C VAL A 170 -0.41 8.53 -2.22
N TYR A 171 0.85 8.13 -2.43
CA TYR A 171 2.00 8.95 -2.04
C TYR A 171 1.92 10.38 -2.62
N ASN A 172 1.68 10.52 -3.92
CA ASN A 172 1.59 11.81 -4.59
C ASN A 172 0.44 12.68 -4.07
N GLN A 173 -0.67 12.06 -3.70
CA GLN A 173 -1.82 12.78 -3.16
C GLN A 173 -1.50 13.36 -1.77
N PHE A 174 -0.79 12.60 -0.94
CA PHE A 174 -0.61 12.90 0.48
C PHE A 174 0.75 13.51 0.83
N GLN A 175 1.74 13.48 -0.06
CA GLN A 175 3.01 14.20 0.18
C GLN A 175 2.78 15.72 0.23
N ASP A 176 3.49 16.40 1.13
CA ASP A 176 3.59 17.85 1.13
C ASP A 176 4.58 18.31 0.05
N SER A 177 4.03 19.00 -0.96
CA SER A 177 4.78 19.53 -2.09
C SER A 177 5.80 20.62 -1.71
N CYS A 178 5.74 21.18 -0.50
CA CYS A 178 6.69 22.20 -0.04
C CYS A 178 8.14 21.69 0.05
N GLN A 179 8.39 20.37 0.12
CA GLN A 179 9.76 19.82 0.14
C GLN A 179 10.35 19.52 -1.24
N VAL A 180 9.55 19.47 -2.30
CA VAL A 180 10.06 19.12 -3.65
C VAL A 180 10.93 20.24 -4.25
N LYS A 181 10.84 21.48 -3.72
CA LYS A 181 11.61 22.63 -4.24
C LYS A 181 13.04 22.77 -3.70
N LEU A 182 13.52 21.91 -2.81
CA LEU A 182 14.88 22.03 -2.24
C LEU A 182 15.98 21.26 -3.01
N ASN A 183 15.63 20.45 -4.01
CA ASN A 183 16.61 19.64 -4.77
C ASN A 183 16.86 20.10 -6.22
N ILE A 184 16.45 21.31 -6.63
CA ILE A 184 16.74 21.86 -7.98
C ILE A 184 17.42 23.24 -7.91
N TYR A 185 18.34 23.45 -6.96
CA TYR A 185 19.30 24.55 -7.03
C TYR A 185 20.69 24.07 -6.63
N ILE A 186 21.23 23.11 -7.38
CA ILE A 186 22.67 23.12 -7.69
C ILE A 186 22.76 23.57 -9.15
N CYS A 187 22.43 24.85 -9.40
CA CYS A 187 22.97 25.53 -10.55
C CYS A 187 24.45 25.77 -10.22
N TYR A 188 25.33 25.16 -11.01
CA TYR A 188 26.74 25.53 -11.07
C TYR A 188 26.85 27.02 -11.39
N LEU A 189 26.95 27.83 -10.35
CA LEU A 189 27.53 29.16 -10.37
C LEU A 189 28.80 29.04 -9.55
N THR A 190 29.95 29.02 -10.21
CA THR A 190 30.88 30.15 -10.18
C THR A 190 32.15 29.86 -10.99
N VAL A 191 32.35 30.77 -11.95
CA VAL A 191 33.57 31.39 -12.51
C VAL A 191 34.62 30.48 -13.16
#